data_AF-A0AAV7N898-F1
#
_entry.id   AF-A0AAV7N898-F1
#
_cell.length_a   1.000
_cell.length_b   1.000
_cell.length_c   1.000
_cell.angle_alpha   90.00
_cell.angle_beta   90.00
_cell.angle_gamma   90.00
#
_symmetry.space_group_name_H-M   'P 1'
#
loop_
_entity.id
_entity.type
_entity.pdbx_description
1 polymer ?
#
loop_
_entity_poly.entity_id
_entity_poly.type
_entity_poly.pdbx_seq_one_letter_code
_entity_poly.pdbx_strand_id
1 'polypeptide(L)'
;MGKYAVARIYGEGKRPGSTLASTLHPRHKDNALLQIQDNDVWNDATSMVEMFHDYHTGLHKSRSQFDEAAVMDYLIHIAMSRLTDEQRVHSMGPLRPEEIRVALADMLTGKVSGIEGLTVAFYKAYQNLLMPHLVTLFEEMAAGGCRLPTVYEALLIVLFKPEKPADCCSSYRRLYLMKVDAKLYAKILATQKMMNGVLKLF
;
A
#
# COMPACT_ATOMS: atom_id res chain seq x y z
N MET A 1 10.85 5.53 -13.32
CA MET A 1 9.76 6.03 -14.17
C MET A 1 8.49 5.28 -13.76
N GLY A 2 7.78 5.78 -12.76
CA GLY A 2 6.56 5.11 -12.26
C GLY A 2 5.44 5.28 -13.29
N LYS A 3 4.78 4.19 -13.68
CA LYS A 3 3.60 4.27 -14.53
C LYS A 3 2.44 4.76 -13.68
N TYR A 4 2.08 6.03 -13.81
CA TYR A 4 0.91 6.59 -13.15
C TYR A 4 -0.32 6.28 -13.98
N ALA A 5 -1.24 5.49 -13.43
CA ALA A 5 -2.57 5.36 -13.98
C ALA A 5 -3.48 6.36 -13.25
N VAL A 6 -3.92 7.40 -13.97
CA VAL A 6 -5.17 8.08 -13.58
C VAL A 6 -6.24 6.99 -13.64
N ALA A 7 -6.91 6.72 -12.52
CA ALA A 7 -8.00 5.76 -12.48
C ALA A 7 -9.19 6.30 -13.31
N ARG A 8 -9.11 6.15 -14.64
CA ARG A 8 -10.29 6.11 -15.50
C ARG A 8 -10.92 4.75 -15.26
N ILE A 9 -11.98 4.74 -14.47
CA ILE A 9 -12.86 3.57 -14.36
C ILE A 9 -13.48 3.38 -15.75
N TYR A 10 -12.92 2.44 -16.53
CA TYR A 10 -13.44 2.07 -17.84
C TYR A 10 -14.84 1.48 -17.67
N GLY A 11 -15.85 2.21 -18.17
CA GLY A 11 -17.24 1.80 -18.25
C GLY A 11 -17.52 0.83 -19.39
N GLU A 12 -16.74 -0.24 -19.54
CA GLU A 12 -17.02 -1.33 -20.49
C GLU A 12 -17.51 -2.60 -19.78
N GLY A 13 -18.37 -2.41 -18.78
CA GLY A 13 -19.30 -3.43 -18.28
C GLY A 13 -20.71 -3.07 -18.67
N LYS A 14 -21.60 -4.08 -18.83
CA LYS A 14 -23.03 -3.87 -19.12
C LYS A 14 -23.57 -2.66 -18.36
N ARG A 15 -24.13 -1.71 -19.10
CA ARG A 15 -24.59 -0.40 -18.60
C ARG A 15 -25.23 -0.57 -17.22
N PRO A 16 -24.70 0.06 -16.16
CA PRO A 16 -25.39 0.09 -14.89
C PRO A 16 -26.80 0.65 -15.14
N GLY A 17 -27.82 0.05 -14.49
CA GLY A 17 -29.20 0.48 -14.68
C GLY A 17 -29.35 2.00 -14.53
N SER A 18 -30.32 2.59 -15.23
CA SER A 18 -30.55 4.05 -15.30
C SER A 18 -30.42 4.77 -13.93
N THR A 19 -30.85 4.13 -12.84
CA THR A 19 -30.74 4.60 -11.46
C THR A 19 -29.30 4.69 -10.94
N LEU A 20 -28.47 3.68 -11.20
CA LEU A 20 -27.05 3.70 -10.82
C LEU A 20 -26.27 4.70 -11.65
N ALA A 21 -26.52 4.74 -12.97
CA ALA A 21 -25.87 5.71 -13.86
C ALA A 21 -26.22 7.16 -13.46
N SER A 22 -27.49 7.46 -13.19
CA SER A 22 -27.95 8.78 -12.75
C SER A 22 -27.44 9.19 -11.37
N THR A 23 -27.11 8.22 -10.48
CA THR A 23 -26.50 8.52 -9.17
C THR A 23 -24.98 8.71 -9.27
N LEU A 24 -24.33 8.02 -10.21
CA LEU A 24 -22.89 8.13 -10.47
C LEU A 24 -22.54 9.42 -11.25
N HIS A 25 -23.36 9.84 -12.21
CA HIS A 25 -23.08 11.00 -13.07
C HIS A 25 -22.88 12.34 -12.33
N PRO A 26 -23.67 12.71 -11.29
CA PRO A 26 -23.43 13.92 -10.51
C PRO A 26 -22.13 13.84 -9.72
N ARG A 27 -21.87 12.70 -9.06
CA ARG A 27 -20.67 12.48 -8.24
C ARG A 27 -19.36 12.50 -9.04
N HIS A 28 -19.41 12.20 -10.34
CA HIS A 28 -18.24 12.27 -11.22
C HIS A 28 -17.82 13.69 -11.58
N LYS A 29 -18.75 14.66 -11.63
CA LYS A 29 -18.42 16.07 -11.93
C LYS A 29 -17.83 16.78 -10.70
N ASP A 30 -18.34 16.47 -9.52
CA ASP A 30 -17.94 17.15 -8.27
C ASP A 30 -16.57 16.69 -7.74
N ASN A 31 -16.08 15.52 -8.17
CA ASN A 31 -14.80 14.95 -7.74
C ASN A 31 -13.67 15.04 -8.79
N ALA A 32 -13.95 15.61 -9.96
CA ALA A 32 -12.91 15.79 -10.97
C ALA A 32 -12.03 16.99 -10.57
N LEU A 33 -10.73 16.74 -10.42
CA LEU A 33 -9.74 17.81 -10.25
C LEU A 33 -9.71 18.65 -11.52
N LEU A 34 -10.38 19.80 -11.50
CA LEU A 34 -10.46 20.69 -12.66
C LEU A 34 -9.23 21.61 -12.76
N GLN A 35 -8.62 21.95 -11.63
CA GLN A 35 -7.48 22.87 -11.56
C GLN A 35 -6.80 22.80 -10.20
N ILE A 36 -5.47 22.86 -10.17
CA ILE A 36 -4.66 22.98 -8.95
C ILE A 36 -3.77 24.21 -9.10
N GLN A 37 -3.69 25.01 -8.04
CA GLN A 37 -2.88 26.21 -7.98
C GLN A 37 -1.86 26.08 -6.85
N ASP A 38 -0.61 25.87 -7.22
CA ASP A 38 0.54 25.91 -6.31
C ASP A 38 1.57 26.85 -6.94
N ASN A 39 1.47 28.15 -6.61
CA ASN A 39 2.13 29.31 -7.26
C ASN A 39 1.83 29.51 -8.77
N ASP A 40 1.68 28.44 -9.54
CA ASP A 40 1.26 28.40 -10.95
C ASP A 40 -0.07 27.61 -11.11
N VAL A 41 -0.80 27.89 -12.19
CA VAL A 41 -2.09 27.26 -12.52
C VAL A 41 -1.89 26.05 -13.44
N TRP A 42 -2.33 24.87 -13.00
CA TRP A 42 -2.18 23.62 -13.74
C TRP A 42 -3.53 23.00 -14.09
N ASN A 43 -3.74 22.76 -15.39
CA ASN A 43 -5.03 22.28 -15.94
C ASN A 43 -4.91 20.92 -16.66
N ASP A 44 -3.69 20.40 -16.88
CA ASP A 44 -3.48 19.09 -17.52
C ASP A 44 -3.34 17.96 -16.49
N ALA A 45 -3.93 16.80 -16.81
CA ALA A 45 -3.97 15.65 -15.91
C ALA A 45 -2.56 15.10 -15.61
N THR A 46 -1.63 15.18 -16.55
CA THR A 46 -0.26 14.66 -16.39
C THR A 46 0.51 15.55 -15.43
N SER A 47 0.48 16.87 -15.67
CA SER A 47 1.15 17.86 -14.82
C SER A 47 0.59 17.89 -13.40
N MET A 48 -0.73 17.72 -13.24
CA MET A 48 -1.33 17.60 -11.90
C MET A 48 -0.80 16.37 -11.13
N VAL A 49 -0.62 15.22 -11.79
CA VAL A 49 -0.09 14.01 -11.16
C VAL A 49 1.38 14.19 -10.75
N GLU A 50 2.20 14.75 -11.63
CA GLU A 50 3.62 15.03 -11.35
C GLU A 50 3.76 16.01 -10.18
N MET A 51 2.97 17.07 -10.17
CA MET A 51 2.96 18.02 -9.07
C MET A 51 2.53 17.35 -7.75
N PHE A 52 1.47 16.52 -7.74
CA PHE A 52 1.10 15.77 -6.53
C PHE A 52 2.22 14.86 -6.06
N HIS A 53 2.91 14.20 -6.99
CA HIS A 53 4.05 13.36 -6.69
C HIS A 53 5.17 14.19 -6.06
N ASP A 54 5.51 15.33 -6.61
CA ASP A 54 6.62 16.19 -6.16
C ASP A 54 6.33 16.86 -4.82
N TYR A 55 5.12 17.40 -4.65
CA TYR A 55 4.64 17.92 -3.38
C TYR A 55 4.74 16.87 -2.27
N HIS A 56 4.23 15.66 -2.54
CA HIS A 56 4.17 14.60 -1.53
C HIS A 56 5.50 13.90 -1.28
N THR A 57 6.37 13.77 -2.27
CA THR A 57 7.75 13.29 -2.06
C THR A 57 8.57 14.32 -1.31
N GLY A 58 8.36 15.61 -1.58
CA GLY A 58 8.95 16.73 -0.82
C GLY A 58 8.66 16.67 0.67
N LEU A 59 7.44 16.28 1.08
CA LEU A 59 7.07 16.11 2.49
C LEU A 59 7.89 15.04 3.24
N HIS A 60 8.45 14.07 2.52
CA HIS A 60 9.25 12.98 3.11
C HIS A 60 10.75 13.20 3.00
N LYS A 61 11.21 14.30 2.40
CA LYS A 61 12.62 14.68 2.43
C LYS A 61 12.96 15.06 3.87
N SER A 62 13.81 14.25 4.52
CA SER A 62 14.22 14.47 5.90
C SER A 62 14.80 15.88 6.06
N ARG A 63 14.26 16.64 7.01
CA ARG A 63 14.70 18.02 7.28
C ARG A 63 16.05 18.08 8.02
N SER A 64 16.57 16.94 8.48
CA SER A 64 17.76 16.82 9.31
C SER A 64 18.77 15.82 8.73
N GLN A 65 20.04 16.01 9.08
CA GLN A 65 21.08 14.98 8.90
C GLN A 65 20.71 13.76 9.75
N PHE A 66 20.70 12.58 9.13
CA PHE A 66 20.46 11.32 9.83
C PHE A 66 21.77 10.90 10.51
N ASP A 67 21.83 11.03 11.83
CA ASP A 67 22.92 10.49 12.63
C ASP A 67 22.53 9.12 13.18
N GLU A 68 23.01 8.08 12.49
CA GLU A 68 22.74 6.68 12.83
C GLU A 68 23.20 6.34 14.26
N ALA A 69 24.31 6.93 14.73
CA ALA A 69 24.87 6.66 16.04
C ALA A 69 23.99 7.25 17.16
N ALA A 70 23.55 8.50 17.01
CA ALA A 70 22.65 9.14 17.97
C ALA A 70 21.27 8.45 18.04
N VAL A 71 20.75 7.99 16.90
CA VAL A 71 19.50 7.20 16.86
C VAL A 71 19.69 5.85 17.54
N MET A 72 20.79 5.14 17.27
CA MET A 72 21.06 3.85 17.88
C MET A 72 21.22 3.97 19.40
N ASP A 73 21.94 4.98 19.87
CA ASP A 73 22.11 5.29 21.29
C ASP A 73 20.75 5.55 21.97
N TYR A 74 19.91 6.37 21.35
CA TYR A 74 18.55 6.63 21.83
C TYR A 74 17.68 5.36 21.90
N LEU A 75 17.71 4.51 20.86
CA LEU A 75 16.95 3.27 20.82
C LEU A 75 17.43 2.24 21.86
N ILE A 76 18.73 2.22 22.17
CA ILE A 76 19.31 1.42 23.26
C ILE A 76 18.79 1.94 24.61
N HIS A 77 18.77 3.26 24.79
CA HIS A 77 18.32 3.91 26.03
C HIS A 77 16.82 3.76 26.32
N ILE A 78 15.96 3.62 25.31
CA ILE A 78 14.51 3.39 25.48
C ILE A 78 14.18 2.00 26.05
N ALA A 79 15.18 1.12 26.23
CA ALA A 79 14.97 -0.26 26.67
C ALA A 79 13.97 -1.01 25.77
N MET A 80 14.08 -0.81 24.45
CA MET A 80 13.32 -1.64 23.50
C MET A 80 13.64 -3.11 23.76
N SER A 81 12.60 -3.90 23.97
CA SER A 81 12.74 -5.32 24.19
C SER A 81 13.44 -5.98 23.02
N ARG A 82 14.63 -6.51 23.27
CA ARG A 82 15.37 -7.28 22.27
C ARG A 82 14.76 -8.68 22.20
N LEU A 83 14.55 -9.17 20.99
CA LEU A 83 14.18 -10.57 20.77
C LEU A 83 15.26 -11.48 21.35
N THR A 84 14.85 -12.56 22.02
CA THR A 84 15.77 -13.62 22.42
C THR A 84 16.36 -14.31 21.19
N ASP A 85 17.46 -15.04 21.33
CA ASP A 85 18.08 -15.75 20.21
C ASP A 85 17.12 -16.79 19.59
N GLU A 86 16.32 -17.46 20.42
CA GLU A 86 15.27 -18.37 19.97
C GLU A 86 14.17 -17.66 19.17
N GLN A 87 13.69 -16.51 19.67
CA GLN A 87 12.70 -15.69 18.96
C GLN A 87 13.28 -15.14 17.65
N ARG A 88 14.56 -14.77 17.63
CA ARG A 88 15.25 -14.30 16.42
C ARG A 88 15.35 -15.42 15.39
N VAL A 89 15.76 -16.62 15.78
CA VAL A 89 15.83 -17.79 14.89
C VAL A 89 14.46 -18.16 14.35
N HIS A 90 13.43 -18.20 15.20
CA HIS A 90 12.05 -18.44 14.76
C HIS A 90 11.56 -17.34 13.79
N SER A 91 11.91 -16.09 14.07
CA SER A 91 11.52 -14.95 13.26
C SER A 91 12.28 -14.86 11.93
N MET A 92 13.51 -15.36 11.87
CA MET A 92 14.35 -15.36 10.67
C MET A 92 14.31 -16.68 9.87
N GLY A 93 13.59 -17.69 10.35
CA GLY A 93 13.42 -18.95 9.62
C GLY A 93 12.62 -18.80 8.31
N PRO A 94 12.75 -19.76 7.37
CA PRO A 94 12.07 -19.73 6.07
C PRO A 94 10.54 -19.69 6.23
N LEU A 95 9.87 -19.03 5.28
CA LEU A 95 8.41 -18.92 5.26
C LEU A 95 7.77 -20.27 4.94
N ARG A 96 6.87 -20.74 5.80
CA ARG A 96 6.15 -22.00 5.59
C ARG A 96 4.83 -21.75 4.83
N PRO A 97 4.42 -22.64 3.91
CA PRO A 97 3.14 -22.51 3.20
C PRO A 97 1.94 -22.35 4.14
N GLU A 98 1.98 -23.01 5.29
CA GLU A 98 0.93 -23.01 6.32
C GLU A 98 0.78 -21.61 6.94
N GLU A 99 1.88 -20.88 7.12
CA GLU A 99 1.86 -19.49 7.62
C GLU A 99 1.16 -18.57 6.63
N ILE A 100 1.42 -18.78 5.33
CA ILE A 100 0.76 -18.04 4.24
C ILE A 100 -0.74 -18.36 4.23
N ARG A 101 -1.13 -19.64 4.38
CA ARG A 101 -2.54 -20.06 4.43
C ARG A 101 -3.28 -19.42 5.60
N VAL A 102 -2.68 -19.45 6.80
CA VAL A 102 -3.28 -18.84 8.00
C VAL A 102 -3.43 -17.33 7.80
N ALA A 103 -2.39 -16.65 7.33
CA ALA A 103 -2.46 -15.21 7.08
C ALA A 103 -3.51 -14.86 6.02
N LEU A 104 -3.59 -15.63 4.94
CA LEU A 104 -4.56 -15.45 3.86
C LEU A 104 -6.00 -15.71 4.34
N ALA A 105 -6.22 -16.74 5.16
CA ALA A 105 -7.53 -17.04 5.74
C ALA A 105 -8.05 -15.86 6.58
N ASP A 106 -7.18 -15.25 7.37
CA ASP A 106 -7.49 -14.10 8.24
C ASP A 106 -7.64 -12.76 7.47
N MET A 107 -7.33 -12.72 6.16
CA MET A 107 -7.59 -11.51 5.37
C MET A 107 -9.09 -11.34 5.08
N LEU A 108 -9.61 -10.14 5.40
CA LEU A 108 -10.98 -9.74 5.05
C LEU A 108 -11.19 -9.69 3.53
N THR A 109 -12.29 -10.30 3.08
CA THR A 109 -12.77 -10.21 1.69
C THR A 109 -13.57 -8.93 1.47
N GLY A 110 -13.63 -8.43 0.23
CA GLY A 110 -14.37 -7.22 -0.12
C GLY A 110 -13.57 -5.91 -0.04
N LYS A 111 -12.28 -5.97 0.29
CA LYS A 111 -11.38 -4.82 0.16
C LYS A 111 -11.00 -4.60 -1.31
N VAL A 112 -10.79 -3.34 -1.67
CA VAL A 112 -10.35 -2.95 -3.02
C VAL A 112 -8.98 -3.58 -3.30
N SER A 113 -8.86 -4.22 -4.46
CA SER A 113 -7.62 -4.78 -4.99
C SER A 113 -6.67 -3.68 -5.45
N GLY A 114 -5.39 -4.01 -5.64
CA GLY A 114 -4.48 -3.14 -6.38
C GLY A 114 -4.89 -3.00 -7.85
N ILE A 115 -4.04 -2.31 -8.63
CA ILE A 115 -4.19 -2.08 -10.08
C ILE A 115 -4.53 -3.35 -10.88
N GLU A 116 -4.01 -4.51 -10.47
CA GLU A 116 -4.20 -5.80 -11.16
C GLU A 116 -5.61 -6.41 -11.01
N GLY A 117 -6.48 -5.84 -10.18
CA GLY A 117 -7.82 -6.41 -9.96
C GLY A 117 -7.86 -7.71 -9.16
N LEU A 118 -6.71 -8.30 -8.80
CA LEU A 118 -6.64 -9.53 -8.00
C LEU A 118 -7.07 -9.24 -6.56
N THR A 119 -8.21 -9.80 -6.17
CA THR A 119 -8.83 -9.60 -4.85
C THR A 119 -8.42 -10.70 -3.87
N VAL A 120 -8.54 -10.47 -2.56
CA VAL A 120 -8.33 -11.52 -1.54
C VAL A 120 -9.19 -12.77 -1.82
N ALA A 121 -10.40 -12.61 -2.37
CA ALA A 121 -11.26 -13.73 -2.73
C ALA A 121 -10.64 -14.62 -3.84
N PHE A 122 -9.97 -14.01 -4.82
CA PHE A 122 -9.20 -14.73 -5.83
C PHE A 122 -8.10 -15.58 -5.18
N TYR A 123 -7.32 -15.00 -4.28
CA TYR A 123 -6.25 -15.74 -3.58
C TYR A 123 -6.81 -16.89 -2.76
N LYS A 124 -7.94 -16.68 -2.04
CA LYS A 124 -8.60 -17.75 -1.27
C LYS A 124 -9.11 -18.87 -2.17
N ALA A 125 -9.68 -18.55 -3.33
CA ALA A 125 -10.22 -19.53 -4.28
C ALA A 125 -9.12 -20.36 -4.95
N TYR A 126 -8.00 -19.75 -5.33
CA TYR A 126 -6.90 -20.40 -6.05
C TYR A 126 -5.67 -20.67 -5.18
N GLN A 127 -5.81 -20.68 -3.86
CA GLN A 127 -4.68 -20.77 -2.92
C GLN A 127 -3.77 -21.97 -3.20
N ASN A 128 -4.33 -23.13 -3.58
CA ASN A 128 -3.55 -24.33 -3.85
C ASN A 128 -2.64 -24.18 -5.08
N LEU A 129 -3.13 -23.46 -6.10
CA LEU A 129 -2.37 -23.19 -7.32
C LEU A 129 -1.32 -22.09 -7.08
N LEU A 130 -1.66 -21.07 -6.29
CA LEU A 130 -0.79 -19.91 -6.04
C LEU A 130 0.30 -20.20 -5.00
N MET A 131 0.11 -21.18 -4.12
CA MET A 131 0.99 -21.42 -2.98
C MET A 131 2.48 -21.56 -3.35
N PRO A 132 2.87 -22.38 -4.35
CA PRO A 132 4.28 -22.52 -4.71
C PRO A 132 4.89 -21.19 -5.15
N HIS A 133 4.13 -20.39 -5.90
CA HIS A 133 4.57 -19.08 -6.39
C HIS A 133 4.69 -18.05 -5.26
N LEU A 134 3.76 -18.06 -4.30
CA LEU A 134 3.79 -17.16 -3.15
C LEU A 134 4.95 -17.45 -2.21
N VAL A 135 5.27 -18.73 -1.99
CA VAL A 135 6.43 -19.14 -1.18
C VAL A 135 7.71 -18.61 -1.83
N THR A 136 7.95 -18.92 -3.11
CA THR A 136 9.14 -18.45 -3.83
C THR A 136 9.23 -16.93 -3.82
N LEU A 137 8.11 -16.23 -4.06
CA LEU A 137 8.08 -14.77 -4.04
C LEU A 137 8.46 -14.19 -2.67
N PHE A 138 7.93 -14.74 -1.59
CA PHE A 138 8.16 -14.21 -0.25
C PHE A 138 9.56 -14.57 0.29
N GLU A 139 10.12 -15.70 -0.12
CA GLU A 139 11.53 -16.04 0.15
C GLU A 139 12.48 -15.08 -0.57
N GLU A 140 12.23 -14.80 -1.85
CA GLU A 140 12.94 -13.77 -2.61
C GLU A 140 12.87 -12.40 -1.90
N MET A 141 11.65 -11.95 -1.54
CA MET A 141 11.47 -10.70 -0.81
C MET A 141 12.22 -10.67 0.54
N ALA A 142 12.23 -11.79 1.28
CA ALA A 142 12.95 -11.91 2.55
C ALA A 142 14.48 -11.87 2.39
N ALA A 143 15.00 -12.42 1.29
CA ALA A 143 16.42 -12.37 0.95
C ALA A 143 16.89 -10.98 0.48
N GLY A 144 16.00 -9.99 0.43
CA GLY A 144 16.30 -8.63 -0.04
C GLY A 144 16.35 -8.50 -1.56
N GLY A 145 15.99 -9.55 -2.31
CA GLY A 145 15.96 -9.56 -3.77
C GLY A 145 14.61 -10.04 -4.28
N CYS A 146 13.79 -9.16 -4.85
CA CYS A 146 12.52 -9.56 -5.46
C CYS A 146 12.61 -9.55 -6.98
N ARG A 147 12.35 -10.70 -7.64
CA ARG A 147 12.38 -10.79 -9.11
C ARG A 147 11.20 -10.07 -9.78
N LEU A 148 10.17 -9.73 -9.00
CA LEU A 148 9.01 -8.94 -9.42
C LEU A 148 8.97 -7.58 -8.69
N PRO A 149 9.72 -6.56 -9.17
CA PRO A 149 9.70 -5.22 -8.58
C PRO A 149 8.30 -4.62 -8.48
N THR A 150 7.40 -5.07 -9.37
CA THR A 150 6.01 -4.63 -9.44
C THR A 150 5.20 -4.98 -8.19
N VAL A 151 5.68 -5.86 -7.30
CA VAL A 151 5.03 -6.17 -6.02
C VAL A 151 5.03 -4.95 -5.09
N TYR A 152 6.05 -4.09 -5.19
CA TYR A 152 6.16 -2.85 -4.42
C TYR A 152 5.40 -1.69 -5.04
N GLU A 153 4.84 -1.85 -6.24
CA GLU A 153 4.01 -0.83 -6.85
C GLU A 153 2.64 -0.75 -6.17
N ALA A 154 2.15 0.46 -6.00
CA ALA A 154 0.83 0.75 -5.44
C ALA A 154 0.12 1.79 -6.31
N LEU A 155 -1.21 1.69 -6.37
CA LEU A 155 -2.03 2.71 -7.02
C LEU A 155 -2.17 3.90 -6.05
N LEU A 156 -1.76 5.09 -6.49
CA LEU A 156 -1.99 6.33 -5.76
C LEU A 156 -3.41 6.84 -6.04
N ILE A 157 -4.21 6.93 -4.98
CA ILE A 157 -5.54 7.54 -5.01
C ILE A 157 -5.47 8.82 -4.16
N VAL A 158 -6.03 9.90 -4.68
CA VAL A 158 -6.03 11.21 -4.04
C VAL A 158 -7.49 11.58 -3.75
N LEU A 159 -7.83 11.75 -2.47
CA LEU A 159 -9.20 12.05 -2.02
C LEU A 159 -9.31 13.48 -1.50
N PHE A 160 -10.26 14.24 -2.04
CA PHE A 160 -10.49 15.62 -1.62
C PHE A 160 -11.02 15.71 -0.19
N LYS A 161 -10.53 16.71 0.56
CA LYS A 161 -11.07 17.13 1.85
C LYS A 161 -12.08 18.26 1.61
N PRO A 162 -13.39 18.04 1.75
CA PRO A 162 -14.39 19.05 1.45
C PRO A 162 -14.27 20.32 2.30
N GLU A 163 -13.61 20.25 3.46
CA GLU A 163 -13.36 21.36 4.37
C GLU A 163 -12.20 22.29 3.94
N LYS A 164 -11.54 22.02 2.81
CA LYS A 164 -10.36 22.77 2.33
C LYS A 164 -10.53 23.22 0.88
N PRO A 165 -9.80 24.25 0.42
CA PRO A 165 -9.97 24.74 -0.94
C PRO A 165 -9.40 23.72 -1.96
N ALA A 166 -10.15 23.45 -3.04
CA ALA A 166 -9.84 22.38 -4.00
C ALA A 166 -8.61 22.67 -4.88
N ASP A 167 -8.17 23.91 -4.91
CA ASP A 167 -6.99 24.38 -5.63
C ASP A 167 -5.66 24.01 -4.95
N CYS A 168 -5.67 23.57 -3.69
CA CYS A 168 -4.44 23.27 -2.94
C CYS A 168 -4.13 21.77 -2.83
N CYS A 169 -2.89 21.37 -3.05
CA CYS A 169 -2.45 19.96 -2.96
C CYS A 169 -2.61 19.39 -1.54
N SER A 170 -2.41 20.25 -0.53
CA SER A 170 -2.60 19.93 0.89
C SER A 170 -4.05 19.58 1.27
N SER A 171 -5.00 19.96 0.40
CA SER A 171 -6.44 19.67 0.53
C SER A 171 -6.79 18.24 0.17
N TYR A 172 -5.84 17.44 -0.27
CA TYR A 172 -6.09 16.06 -0.62
C TYR A 172 -5.42 15.07 0.32
N ARG A 173 -6.09 13.95 0.56
CA ARG A 173 -5.58 12.78 1.29
C ARG A 173 -5.06 11.78 0.27
N ARG A 174 -3.77 11.45 0.37
CA ARG A 174 -3.20 10.34 -0.38
C ARG A 174 -3.61 9.00 0.24
N LEU A 175 -3.92 8.04 -0.61
CA LEU A 175 -4.11 6.64 -0.27
C LEU A 175 -3.30 5.79 -1.25
N TYR A 176 -2.40 4.97 -0.73
CA TYR A 176 -1.67 3.99 -1.53
C TYR A 176 -2.39 2.65 -1.46
N LEU A 177 -2.88 2.19 -2.61
CA LEU A 177 -3.54 0.92 -2.72
C LEU A 177 -2.54 -0.15 -3.17
N MET A 178 -1.94 -0.81 -2.18
CA MET A 178 -0.97 -1.88 -2.39
C MET A 178 -1.62 -3.15 -2.96
N LYS A 179 -0.83 -3.91 -3.71
CA LYS A 179 -1.18 -5.25 -4.20
C LYS A 179 -1.46 -6.21 -3.04
N VAL A 180 -2.27 -7.25 -3.31
CA VAL A 180 -2.64 -8.23 -2.28
C VAL A 180 -1.42 -9.02 -1.82
N ASP A 181 -0.47 -9.33 -2.70
CA ASP A 181 0.77 -10.03 -2.35
C ASP A 181 1.56 -9.28 -1.28
N ALA A 182 1.80 -7.98 -1.50
CA ALA A 182 2.52 -7.14 -0.55
C ALA A 182 1.77 -7.00 0.79
N LYS A 183 0.44 -6.91 0.75
CA LYS A 183 -0.40 -6.88 1.97
C LYS A 183 -0.33 -8.20 2.72
N LEU A 184 -0.34 -9.33 2.01
CA LEU A 184 -0.24 -10.66 2.59
C LEU A 184 1.13 -10.86 3.22
N TYR A 185 2.20 -10.48 2.54
CA TYR A 185 3.55 -10.50 3.07
C TYR A 185 3.68 -9.66 4.35
N ALA A 186 3.23 -8.40 4.31
CA ALA A 186 3.24 -7.52 5.48
C ALA A 186 2.43 -8.10 6.66
N LYS A 187 1.30 -8.76 6.37
CA LYS A 187 0.50 -9.45 7.40
C LYS A 187 1.24 -10.62 8.02
N ILE A 188 1.95 -11.43 7.23
CA ILE A 188 2.76 -12.54 7.75
C ILE A 188 3.87 -12.00 8.65
N LEU A 189 4.58 -10.95 8.22
CA LEU A 189 5.60 -10.31 9.03
C LEU A 189 5.04 -9.78 10.35
N ALA A 190 3.92 -9.06 10.31
CA ALA A 190 3.29 -8.51 11.51
C ALA A 190 2.86 -9.63 12.48
N THR A 191 2.11 -10.62 12.00
CA THR A 191 1.46 -11.63 12.87
C THR A 191 2.41 -12.74 13.33
N GLN A 192 3.31 -13.22 12.47
CA GLN A 192 4.13 -14.40 12.78
C GLN A 192 5.55 -14.03 13.23
N LYS A 193 6.12 -12.97 12.67
CA LYS A 193 7.55 -12.63 12.87
C LYS A 193 7.76 -11.49 13.86
N MET A 194 6.86 -10.50 13.93
CA MET A 194 6.97 -9.37 14.85
C MET A 194 6.13 -9.54 16.12
N MET A 195 4.85 -9.93 15.99
CA MET A 195 3.94 -10.03 17.15
C MET A 195 4.26 -11.20 18.08
N ASN A 196 4.73 -12.35 17.59
CA ASN A 196 5.14 -13.47 18.47
C ASN A 196 6.42 -13.18 19.29
N GLY A 197 7.18 -12.15 18.91
CA GLY A 197 8.31 -11.64 19.67
C GLY A 197 7.93 -10.60 20.72
N VAL A 198 6.96 -9.73 20.39
CA VAL A 198 6.55 -8.58 21.21
C VAL A 198 5.41 -8.90 22.18
N LEU A 199 4.53 -9.87 21.88
CA LEU A 199 3.39 -10.25 22.74
C LEU A 199 3.77 -11.10 23.98
N LYS A 200 5.05 -11.34 24.25
CA LYS A 200 5.50 -11.90 25.54
C LYS A 200 5.84 -10.82 26.59
N LEU A 201 5.61 -9.55 26.26
CA LEU A 201 6.01 -8.41 27.10
C LEU A 201 4.86 -7.48 27.49
N PHE A 202 3.62 -7.97 27.33
CA PHE A 202 2.44 -7.40 27.98
C PHE A 202 1.66 -8.50 28.69
#